data_AF-A0A9D3ZWE4-F1
#
_entry.id   AF-A0A9D3ZWE4-F1
#
_cell.length_a   1.000
_cell.length_b   1.000
_cell.length_c   1.000
_cell.angle_alpha   90.00
_cell.angle_beta   90.00
_cell.angle_gamma   90.00
#
_symmetry.space_group_name_H-M   'P 1'
#
loop_
_entity.id
_entity.type
_entity.pdbx_description
1 polymer ?
#
loop_
_entity_poly.entity_id
_entity_poly.type
_entity_poly.pdbx_seq_one_letter_code
_entity_poly.pdbx_strand_id
1 'polypeptide(L)'
;MGYTEVVSSVVEKHGWGIFYLHPYDVLSKVVKEFYAHITSLNNAFIYVCCALVLFDKDSINAQYGLSKGPDEHADFVKAMSPECLVQVLVDVCIEGTQWSISRINCDTIDRISLKPQCKIWYHFLKTHLIPSTPNATICKDRLLLLHSIIVGRKINVGKIIFCEIRRCAQRLLAH
;
A
#
# COMPACT_ATOMS: atom_id res chain seq x y z
N MET A 1 19.28 11.71 -15.71
CA MET A 1 19.71 10.42 -15.14
C MET A 1 19.10 10.10 -13.77
N GLY A 2 18.56 11.05 -12.98
CA GLY A 2 18.26 10.80 -11.56
C GLY A 2 16.94 10.13 -11.13
N TYR A 3 15.91 9.97 -11.98
CA TYR A 3 14.61 9.38 -11.53
C TYR A 3 14.50 7.88 -11.77
N THR A 4 15.10 7.38 -12.85
CA THR A 4 15.08 5.95 -13.22
C THR A 4 15.87 5.10 -12.24
N GLU A 5 17.01 5.60 -11.74
CA GLU A 5 17.84 4.91 -10.75
C GLU A 5 17.15 4.79 -9.38
N VAL A 6 16.44 5.84 -8.95
CA VAL A 6 15.67 5.83 -7.69
C VAL A 6 14.50 4.85 -7.78
N VAL A 7 13.88 4.71 -8.96
CA VAL A 7 12.83 3.72 -9.17
C VAL A 7 13.42 2.30 -9.16
N SER A 8 14.45 2.05 -9.96
CA SER A 8 15.09 0.72 -10.04
C SER A 8 15.60 0.24 -8.69
N SER A 9 16.26 1.10 -7.92
CA SER A 9 16.81 0.72 -6.60
C SER A 9 15.73 0.28 -5.60
N VAL A 10 14.56 0.92 -5.61
CA VAL A 10 13.45 0.51 -4.74
C VAL A 10 12.81 -0.79 -5.27
N VAL A 11 12.60 -0.93 -6.59
CA VAL A 11 12.07 -2.17 -7.18
C VAL A 11 12.97 -3.37 -6.84
N GLU A 12 14.29 -3.21 -6.98
CA GLU A 12 15.28 -4.23 -6.67
C GLU A 12 15.29 -4.58 -5.17
N LYS A 13 15.32 -3.57 -4.28
CA LYS A 13 15.31 -3.77 -2.82
C LYS A 13 14.12 -4.59 -2.34
N HIS A 14 12.94 -4.37 -2.93
CA HIS A 14 11.73 -5.07 -2.54
C HIS A 14 11.44 -6.34 -3.34
N GLY A 15 12.25 -6.65 -4.37
CA GLY A 15 11.98 -7.76 -5.28
C GLY A 15 10.69 -7.57 -6.07
N TRP A 16 10.28 -6.33 -6.33
CA TRP A 16 8.99 -5.98 -6.93
C TRP A 16 8.99 -6.01 -8.46
N GLY A 17 9.94 -6.70 -9.10
CA GLY A 17 10.06 -6.70 -10.56
C GLY A 17 8.76 -7.07 -11.28
N ILE A 18 8.12 -8.17 -10.85
CA ILE A 18 6.83 -8.61 -11.43
C ILE A 18 5.69 -7.69 -10.97
N PHE A 19 5.66 -7.33 -9.69
CA PHE A 19 4.60 -6.50 -9.10
C PHE A 19 4.54 -5.09 -9.71
N TYR A 20 5.69 -4.48 -9.99
CA TYR A 20 5.81 -3.16 -10.61
C TYR A 20 5.38 -3.16 -12.08
N LEU A 21 5.67 -4.25 -12.81
CA LEU A 21 5.34 -4.41 -14.23
C LEU A 21 3.88 -4.76 -14.51
N HIS A 22 2.99 -4.73 -13.51
CA HIS A 22 1.56 -4.99 -13.68
C HIS A 22 0.74 -3.73 -13.39
N PRO A 23 0.69 -2.75 -14.31
CA PRO A 23 0.32 -1.39 -13.96
C PRO A 23 -1.20 -1.18 -13.87
N TYR A 24 -2.04 -2.00 -14.51
CA TYR A 24 -3.48 -1.66 -14.62
C TYR A 24 -4.45 -2.85 -14.74
N ASP A 25 -4.07 -3.95 -15.40
CA ASP A 25 -5.05 -4.99 -15.71
C ASP A 25 -5.22 -6.02 -14.61
N VAL A 26 -4.14 -6.56 -14.04
CA VAL A 26 -4.27 -7.68 -13.11
C VAL A 26 -4.90 -7.24 -11.80
N LEU A 27 -4.44 -6.16 -11.16
CA LEU A 27 -5.04 -5.74 -9.89
C LEU A 27 -6.47 -5.21 -10.09
N SER A 28 -6.77 -4.45 -11.14
CA SER A 28 -8.15 -3.98 -11.35
C SER A 28 -9.09 -5.12 -11.74
N LYS A 29 -8.60 -6.12 -12.49
CA LYS A 29 -9.35 -7.32 -12.85
C LYS A 29 -9.52 -8.25 -11.65
N VAL A 30 -8.48 -8.50 -10.86
CA VAL A 30 -8.55 -9.22 -9.58
C VAL A 30 -9.50 -8.53 -8.64
N VAL A 31 -9.42 -7.20 -8.49
CA VAL A 31 -10.27 -6.42 -7.59
C VAL A 31 -11.72 -6.39 -8.10
N LYS A 32 -11.96 -6.27 -9.41
CA LYS A 32 -13.31 -6.35 -10.00
C LYS A 32 -13.90 -7.76 -9.92
N GLU A 33 -13.13 -8.79 -10.25
CA GLU A 33 -13.50 -10.20 -10.11
C GLU A 33 -13.75 -10.52 -8.63
N PHE A 34 -12.96 -9.94 -7.72
CA PHE A 34 -13.19 -10.02 -6.29
C PHE A 34 -14.52 -9.39 -5.92
N TYR A 35 -14.74 -8.10 -6.21
CA TYR A 35 -15.99 -7.41 -5.87
C TYR A 35 -17.23 -8.06 -6.49
N ALA A 36 -17.12 -8.63 -7.70
CA ALA A 36 -18.23 -9.31 -8.38
C ALA A 36 -18.63 -10.64 -7.70
N HIS A 37 -17.72 -11.28 -6.94
CA HIS A 37 -17.94 -12.61 -6.35
C HIS A 37 -17.93 -12.63 -4.81
N ILE A 38 -17.86 -11.47 -4.13
CA ILE A 38 -18.09 -11.41 -2.68
C ILE A 38 -19.57 -11.73 -2.41
N THR A 39 -19.87 -12.99 -2.15
CA THR A 39 -21.15 -13.43 -1.59
C THR A 39 -21.07 -13.59 -0.08
N SER A 40 -19.88 -13.83 0.48
CA SER A 40 -19.62 -13.79 1.92
C SER A 40 -18.15 -13.47 2.21
N LEU A 41 -17.88 -12.78 3.32
CA LEU A 41 -16.52 -12.56 3.85
C LEU A 41 -15.83 -13.85 4.36
N ASN A 42 -16.59 -14.95 4.42
CA ASN A 42 -16.13 -16.26 4.90
C ASN A 42 -15.73 -17.20 3.76
N ASN A 43 -15.92 -16.81 2.50
CA ASN A 43 -15.50 -17.63 1.37
C ASN A 43 -13.98 -17.60 1.24
N ALA A 44 -13.35 -18.76 1.49
CA ALA A 44 -11.90 -18.90 1.47
C ALA A 44 -11.31 -18.90 0.05
N PHE A 45 -12.13 -19.01 -1.01
CA PHE A 45 -11.65 -19.17 -2.39
C PHE A 45 -12.28 -18.17 -3.34
N ILE A 46 -11.49 -17.70 -4.31
CA ILE A 46 -11.89 -16.69 -5.28
C ILE A 46 -11.38 -17.08 -6.66
N TYR A 47 -12.22 -16.85 -7.67
CA TYR A 47 -11.83 -17.00 -9.06
C TYR A 47 -11.03 -15.79 -9.50
N VAL A 48 -9.76 -16.03 -9.83
CA VAL A 48 -8.87 -15.04 -10.45
C VAL A 48 -8.41 -15.62 -11.78
N CYS A 49 -8.69 -14.93 -12.89
CA CYS A 49 -8.25 -15.37 -14.23
C CYS A 49 -8.67 -16.83 -14.56
N CYS A 50 -9.91 -17.22 -14.22
CA CYS A 50 -10.44 -18.59 -14.38
C CYS A 50 -9.78 -19.69 -13.52
N ALA A 51 -8.96 -19.33 -12.53
CA ALA A 51 -8.40 -20.25 -11.55
C ALA A 51 -9.01 -20.00 -10.16
N LEU A 52 -9.37 -21.07 -9.45
CA LEU A 52 -9.80 -21.00 -8.05
C LEU A 52 -8.56 -20.88 -7.16
N VAL A 53 -8.38 -19.71 -6.55
CA VAL A 53 -7.23 -19.43 -5.68
C VAL A 53 -7.70 -19.23 -4.24
N LEU A 54 -6.95 -19.78 -3.28
CA LEU A 54 -7.19 -19.51 -1.87
C LEU A 54 -6.98 -18.01 -1.62
N PHE A 55 -7.99 -17.33 -1.08
CA PHE A 55 -7.93 -15.91 -0.79
C PHE A 55 -7.27 -15.69 0.56
N ASP A 56 -5.96 -15.79 0.54
CA ASP A 56 -5.11 -15.49 1.68
C ASP A 56 -3.88 -14.67 1.25
N LYS A 57 -3.24 -14.03 2.23
CA LYS A 57 -2.06 -13.17 2.02
C LYS A 57 -0.92 -13.87 1.27
N ASP A 58 -0.72 -15.17 1.48
CA ASP A 58 0.42 -15.93 0.94
C ASP A 58 0.15 -16.32 -0.52
N SER A 59 -1.09 -16.69 -0.85
CA SER A 59 -1.51 -16.90 -2.23
C SER A 59 -1.43 -15.60 -3.06
N ILE A 60 -1.80 -14.45 -2.49
CA ILE A 60 -1.63 -13.15 -3.16
C ILE A 60 -0.14 -12.87 -3.40
N ASN A 61 0.72 -13.10 -2.41
CA ASN A 61 2.17 -12.92 -2.59
C ASN A 61 2.74 -13.82 -3.70
N ALA A 62 2.32 -15.08 -3.76
CA ALA A 62 2.76 -16.02 -4.78
C ALA A 62 2.41 -15.57 -6.20
N GLN A 63 1.22 -15.00 -6.40
CA GLN A 63 0.77 -14.47 -7.70
C GLN A 63 1.68 -13.35 -8.23
N TYR A 64 2.25 -12.53 -7.35
CA TYR A 64 3.13 -11.42 -7.71
C TYR A 64 4.63 -11.76 -7.60
N GLY A 65 4.98 -13.02 -7.34
CA GLY A 65 6.37 -13.44 -7.14
C GLY A 65 7.05 -12.80 -5.92
N LEU A 66 6.26 -12.41 -4.92
CA LEU A 66 6.76 -11.70 -3.75
C LEU A 66 7.35 -12.66 -2.72
N SER A 67 8.50 -12.29 -2.15
CA SER A 67 9.20 -13.12 -1.18
C SER A 67 8.40 -13.31 0.10
N LYS A 68 8.29 -14.55 0.59
CA LYS A 68 7.83 -14.82 1.97
C LYS A 68 8.92 -14.35 2.94
N GLY A 69 8.58 -13.42 3.81
CA GLY A 69 9.52 -12.85 4.77
C GLY A 69 8.83 -12.15 5.93
N PRO A 70 9.60 -11.73 6.96
CA PRO A 70 9.06 -10.94 8.06
C PRO A 70 8.50 -9.62 7.53
N ASP A 71 7.39 -9.18 8.14
CA ASP A 71 6.70 -7.95 7.80
C ASP A 71 7.24 -6.81 8.68
N GLU A 72 8.45 -6.35 8.34
CA GLU A 72 9.16 -5.28 9.06
C GLU A 72 8.32 -4.00 9.10
N HIS A 73 7.50 -3.75 8.07
CA HIS A 73 6.54 -2.66 8.07
C HIS A 73 5.49 -2.79 9.19
N ALA A 74 4.91 -3.97 9.39
CA ALA A 74 3.94 -4.14 10.48
C ALA A 74 4.56 -3.96 11.86
N ASP A 75 5.81 -4.39 12.05
CA ASP A 75 6.51 -4.20 13.32
C ASP A 75 6.88 -2.73 13.52
N PHE A 76 7.29 -2.03 12.45
CA PHE A 76 7.51 -0.58 12.46
C PHE A 76 6.25 0.22 12.82
N VAL A 77 5.09 -0.15 12.28
CA VAL A 77 3.83 0.50 12.61
C VAL A 77 3.44 0.27 14.08
N LYS A 78 3.69 -0.93 14.63
CA LYS A 78 3.42 -1.23 16.05
C LYS A 78 4.35 -0.49 17.00
N ALA A 79 5.62 -0.34 16.64
CA ALA A 79 6.63 0.35 17.45
C ALA A 79 6.62 1.88 17.28
N MET A 80 5.64 2.42 16.54
CA MET A 80 5.59 3.83 16.16
C MET A 80 5.43 4.75 17.37
N SER A 81 6.45 5.56 17.65
CA SER A 81 6.41 6.63 18.65
C SER A 81 6.17 8.01 18.01
N PRO A 82 5.75 9.04 18.77
CA PRO A 82 5.62 10.41 18.26
C PRO A 82 6.92 10.97 17.67
N GLU A 83 8.07 10.64 18.25
CA GLU A 83 9.39 11.08 17.79
C GLU A 83 9.73 10.43 16.44
N CYS A 84 9.45 9.13 16.30
CA CYS A 84 9.60 8.42 15.03
C CYS A 84 8.71 9.02 13.93
N LEU A 85 7.52 9.51 14.30
CA LEU A 85 6.58 10.13 13.36
C LEU A 85 7.12 11.46 12.80
N VAL A 86 7.86 12.22 13.60
CA VAL A 86 8.56 13.43 13.14
C VAL A 86 9.66 13.05 12.14
N GLN A 87 10.44 12.00 12.43
CA GLN A 87 11.47 11.53 11.49
C GLN A 87 10.86 11.08 10.15
N VAL A 88 9.71 10.39 10.18
CA VAL A 88 8.99 10.01 8.97
C VAL A 88 8.67 11.24 8.11
N LEU A 89 8.19 12.33 8.71
CA LEU A 89 7.93 13.59 7.99
C LEU A 89 9.20 14.16 7.38
N VAL A 90 10.30 14.23 8.14
CA VAL A 90 11.59 14.73 7.65
C VAL A 90 12.07 13.92 6.45
N ASP A 91 11.87 12.61 6.46
CA ASP A 91 12.35 11.73 5.39
C ASP A 91 11.53 11.88 4.11
N VAL A 92 10.19 12.00 4.20
CA VAL A 92 9.27 11.93 3.04
C VAL A 92 8.69 13.27 2.59
N CYS A 93 8.74 14.31 3.44
CA CYS A 93 8.15 15.63 3.18
C CYS A 93 9.21 16.73 3.09
N ILE A 94 8.83 17.85 2.50
CA ILE A 94 9.63 19.08 2.53
C ILE A 94 9.75 19.61 3.96
N GLU A 95 10.86 20.30 4.26
CA GLU A 95 11.12 20.87 5.57
C GLU A 95 9.98 21.80 6.03
N GLY A 96 9.69 21.78 7.33
CA GLY A 96 8.62 22.57 7.93
C GLY A 96 7.21 21.99 7.80
N THR A 97 7.03 20.83 7.14
CA THR A 97 5.72 20.15 7.07
C THR A 97 5.27 19.69 8.45
N GLN A 98 4.00 19.99 8.80
CA GLN A 98 3.38 19.58 10.06
C GLN A 98 2.12 18.74 9.80
N TRP A 99 1.76 17.91 10.78
CA TRP A 99 0.50 17.18 10.74
C TRP A 99 -0.69 18.14 10.85
N SER A 100 -1.63 18.00 9.92
CA SER A 100 -2.95 18.61 10.01
C SER A 100 -3.90 17.61 10.67
N ILE A 101 -4.45 17.98 11.82
CA ILE A 101 -5.50 17.22 12.49
C ILE A 101 -6.77 17.41 11.65
N SER A 102 -7.21 16.34 10.98
CA SER A 102 -8.46 16.38 10.21
C SER A 102 -9.68 16.42 11.14
N ARG A 103 -10.86 16.75 10.58
CA ARG A 103 -12.15 16.78 11.31
C ARG A 103 -12.53 15.44 11.98
N ILE A 104 -11.86 14.34 11.61
CA ILE A 104 -12.11 12.98 12.12
C ILE A 104 -10.97 12.53 13.07
N ASN A 105 -10.19 13.47 13.63
CA ASN A 105 -8.99 13.19 14.44
C ASN A 105 -7.99 12.25 13.75
N CYS A 106 -7.98 12.23 12.42
CA CYS A 106 -6.95 11.53 11.66
C CYS A 106 -5.85 12.52 11.31
N ASP A 107 -4.61 12.19 11.70
CA ASP A 107 -3.42 12.94 11.30
C ASP A 107 -3.25 12.82 9.78
N THR A 108 -3.27 13.96 9.11
CA THR A 108 -3.12 14.06 7.66
C THR A 108 -2.06 15.07 7.26
N ILE A 109 -1.48 14.91 6.09
CA ILE A 109 -0.61 15.92 5.46
C ILE A 109 -1.07 16.19 4.04
N ASP A 110 -0.72 17.36 3.52
CA ASP A 110 -0.98 17.67 2.12
C ASP A 110 0.00 16.94 1.20
N ARG A 111 -0.53 16.38 0.10
CA ARG A 111 0.26 15.67 -0.91
C ARG A 111 1.32 16.57 -1.55
N ILE A 112 1.05 17.87 -1.66
CA ILE A 112 1.99 18.84 -2.23
C ILE A 112 3.31 18.88 -1.44
N SER A 113 3.23 18.61 -0.14
CA SER A 113 4.35 18.63 0.81
C SER A 113 5.28 17.41 0.69
N LEU A 114 4.94 16.40 -0.11
CA LEU A 114 5.87 15.29 -0.38
C LEU A 114 7.10 15.75 -1.18
N LYS A 115 8.25 15.17 -0.87
CA LYS A 115 9.44 15.32 -1.72
C LYS A 115 9.18 14.73 -3.12
N PRO A 116 9.79 15.26 -4.20
CA PRO A 116 9.55 14.80 -5.58
C PRO A 116 9.69 13.28 -5.77
N GLN A 117 10.73 12.66 -5.20
CA GLN A 117 10.98 11.22 -5.26
C GLN A 117 9.88 10.39 -4.56
N CYS A 118 9.31 10.93 -3.49
CA CYS A 118 8.25 10.27 -2.73
C CYS A 118 6.90 10.33 -3.47
N LYS A 119 6.69 11.32 -4.34
CA LYS A 119 5.45 11.46 -5.12
C LYS A 119 5.22 10.31 -6.10
N ILE A 120 6.30 9.74 -6.67
CA ILE A 120 6.23 8.58 -7.59
C ILE A 120 5.74 7.35 -6.82
N TRP A 121 6.40 7.04 -5.70
CA TRP A 121 6.04 5.90 -4.87
C TRP A 121 4.68 6.07 -4.18
N TYR A 122 4.29 7.31 -3.87
CA TYR A 122 2.94 7.59 -3.40
C TYR A 122 1.90 7.34 -4.48
N HIS A 123 2.19 7.70 -5.74
CA HIS A 123 1.32 7.36 -6.87
C HIS A 123 1.15 5.84 -6.98
N PHE A 124 2.24 5.08 -6.91
CA PHE A 124 2.20 3.63 -6.91
C PHE A 124 1.36 3.06 -5.75
N LEU A 125 1.59 3.55 -4.52
CA LEU A 125 0.85 3.11 -3.32
C LEU A 125 -0.66 3.33 -3.48
N LYS A 126 -1.08 4.50 -3.97
CA LYS A 126 -2.51 4.83 -4.13
C LYS A 126 -3.18 4.08 -5.27
N THR A 127 -2.44 3.56 -6.25
CA THR A 127 -3.01 2.79 -7.37
C THR A 127 -2.98 1.29 -7.11
N HIS A 128 -1.98 0.79 -6.38
CA HIS A 128 -1.72 -0.65 -6.25
C HIS A 128 -1.94 -1.26 -4.86
N LEU A 129 -1.87 -0.46 -3.79
CA LEU A 129 -1.87 -1.01 -2.42
C LEU A 129 -3.09 -0.54 -1.63
N ILE A 130 -3.28 0.77 -1.51
CA ILE A 130 -4.34 1.37 -0.69
C ILE A 130 -5.08 2.44 -1.50
N PRO A 131 -5.99 2.04 -2.41
CA PRO A 131 -6.77 2.96 -3.23
C PRO A 131 -7.47 4.05 -2.42
N SER A 132 -7.52 5.26 -2.97
CA SER A 132 -8.10 6.45 -2.34
C SER A 132 -8.82 7.33 -3.35
N THR A 133 -9.95 7.90 -2.96
CA THR A 133 -10.68 8.91 -3.73
C THR A 133 -10.17 10.34 -3.51
N PRO A 134 -9.87 10.82 -2.28
CA PRO A 134 -9.20 12.11 -2.13
C PRO A 134 -7.73 12.02 -2.52
N ASN A 135 -7.28 12.96 -3.36
CA ASN A 135 -5.91 13.08 -3.85
C ASN A 135 -5.14 14.26 -3.21
N ALA A 136 -5.81 15.03 -2.35
CA ALA A 136 -5.26 16.23 -1.72
C ALA A 136 -4.44 15.88 -0.47
N THR A 137 -4.93 14.97 0.36
CA THR A 137 -4.32 14.63 1.66
C THR A 137 -3.86 13.18 1.75
N ILE A 138 -2.89 12.95 2.63
CA ILE A 138 -2.29 11.65 2.91
C ILE A 138 -2.50 11.38 4.40
N CYS A 139 -3.11 10.25 4.74
CA CYS A 139 -3.26 9.82 6.12
C CYS A 139 -1.98 9.16 6.66
N LYS A 140 -1.89 9.09 7.99
CA LYS A 140 -0.79 8.43 8.72
C LYS A 140 -0.40 7.07 8.14
N ASP A 141 -1.33 6.12 8.00
CA ASP A 141 -1.02 4.76 7.53
C ASP A 141 -0.35 4.75 6.15
N ARG A 142 -0.82 5.58 5.22
CA ARG A 142 -0.23 5.70 3.89
C ARG A 142 1.14 6.35 3.93
N LEU A 143 1.35 7.30 4.84
CA LEU A 143 2.66 7.94 5.00
C LEU A 143 3.69 6.97 5.57
N LEU A 144 3.30 6.17 6.58
CA LEU A 144 4.15 5.14 7.17
C LEU A 144 4.52 4.04 6.15
N LEU A 145 3.56 3.64 5.32
CA LEU A 145 3.81 2.69 4.24
C LEU A 145 4.72 3.30 3.18
N LEU A 146 4.50 4.55 2.77
CA LEU A 146 5.39 5.27 1.85
C LEU A 146 6.82 5.34 2.38
N HIS A 147 7.00 5.67 3.66
CA HIS A 147 8.31 5.68 4.31
C HIS A 147 8.98 4.32 4.28
N SER A 148 8.22 3.25 4.54
CA SER A 148 8.73 1.86 4.49
C SER A 148 9.20 1.47 3.07
N ILE A 149 8.50 1.94 2.04
CA ILE A 149 8.89 1.74 0.63
C ILE A 149 10.22 2.44 0.34
N ILE A 150 10.34 3.71 0.71
CA ILE A 150 11.54 4.52 0.45
C ILE A 150 12.76 3.99 1.19
N VAL A 151 12.62 3.60 2.45
CA VAL A 151 13.71 3.05 3.26
C VAL A 151 14.12 1.66 2.79
N GLY A 152 13.19 0.90 2.20
CA GLY A 152 13.45 -0.49 1.77
C GLY A 152 13.17 -1.53 2.86
N ARG A 153 12.23 -1.24 3.77
CA ARG A 153 11.78 -2.23 4.77
C ARG A 153 11.03 -3.37 4.08
N LYS A 154 11.15 -4.59 4.57
CA LYS A 154 10.34 -5.71 4.05
C LYS A 154 8.86 -5.46 4.32
N ILE A 155 8.06 -5.48 3.25
CA ILE A 155 6.62 -5.22 3.28
C ILE A 155 5.89 -6.48 2.81
N ASN A 156 4.94 -6.97 3.61
CA ASN A 156 4.02 -8.01 3.15
C ASN A 156 2.88 -7.40 2.33
N VAL A 157 3.11 -7.23 1.03
CA VAL A 157 2.14 -6.63 0.08
C VAL A 157 0.85 -7.44 0.02
N GLY A 158 0.92 -8.78 -0.01
CA GLY A 158 -0.26 -9.64 -0.04
C GLY A 158 -1.16 -9.44 1.18
N LYS A 159 -0.57 -9.22 2.36
CA LYS A 159 -1.32 -8.87 3.58
C LYS A 159 -1.99 -7.50 3.48
N ILE A 160 -1.32 -6.49 2.93
CA ILE A 160 -1.91 -5.15 2.73
C ILE A 160 -3.12 -5.24 1.79
N ILE A 161 -2.94 -5.88 0.62
CA ILE A 161 -4.01 -6.06 -0.36
C ILE A 161 -5.18 -6.84 0.25
N PHE A 162 -4.90 -7.94 0.95
CA PHE A 162 -5.90 -8.74 1.64
C PHE A 162 -6.72 -7.91 2.65
N CYS A 163 -6.06 -7.12 3.50
CA CYS A 163 -6.71 -6.27 4.49
C CYS A 163 -7.58 -5.19 3.82
N GLU A 164 -7.07 -4.52 2.79
CA GLU A 164 -7.81 -3.46 2.09
C GLU A 164 -9.05 -4.00 1.39
N ILE A 165 -8.92 -5.14 0.73
CA ILE A 165 -10.02 -5.83 0.09
C ILE A 165 -11.12 -6.18 1.14
N ARG A 166 -10.74 -6.76 2.28
CA ARG A 166 -11.70 -7.06 3.37
C ARG A 166 -12.37 -5.80 3.91
N ARG A 167 -11.62 -4.72 4.09
CA ARG A 167 -12.14 -3.43 4.56
C ARG A 167 -13.18 -2.85 3.60
N CYS A 168 -12.94 -2.94 2.30
CA CYS A 168 -13.90 -2.48 1.29
C CYS A 168 -15.13 -3.37 1.24
N ALA A 169 -14.96 -4.69 1.30
CA ALA A 169 -16.06 -5.65 1.35
C ALA A 169 -16.98 -5.43 2.58
N GLN A 170 -16.40 -5.15 3.75
CA GLN A 170 -17.17 -4.80 4.96
C GLN A 170 -18.02 -3.55 4.78
N ARG A 171 -17.49 -2.51 4.11
CA ARG A 171 -18.28 -1.29 3.83
C ARG A 171 -19.42 -1.57 2.86
N LEU A 172 -19.21 -2.43 1.87
CA LEU A 172 -20.24 -2.80 0.91
C LEU A 172 -21.37 -3.63 1.53
N LEU A 173 -21.05 -4.52 2.46
CA LEU A 173 -22.02 -5.40 3.13
C LEU A 173 -22.70 -4.77 4.36
N ALA A 174 -22.22 -3.61 4.82
CA ALA A 174 -22.84 -2.85 5.91
C ALA A 174 -23.97 -1.92 5.44
N HIS A 175 -24.20 -1.87 4.12
CA HIS A 175 -25.30 -1.16 3.45
C HIS A 175 -26.21 -2.17 2.75
#